data_AF-A0A3A8G7N5-F1
#
_entry.id   AF-A0A3A8G7N5-F1
#
_cell.length_a   1.000
_cell.length_b   1.000
_cell.length_c   1.000
_cell.angle_alpha   90.00
_cell.angle_beta   90.00
_cell.angle_gamma   90.00
#
_symmetry.space_group_name_H-M   'P 1'
#
loop_
_entity.id
_entity.type
_entity.pdbx_description
1 polymer ?
#
loop_
_entity_poly.entity_id
_entity_poly.type
_entity_poly.pdbx_seq_one_letter_code
_entity_poly.pdbx_strand_id
1 'polypeptide(L)'
;MKRVIYFILALVALCSTITHAALLNIKPETVEAEAWTILDPQSGQVIAEHNSHLQRAPASLTKMMVAYITLKEIQAGHLRKDEVLTATPVVKLVQWDESQMYLKEGDQITIDHLLAGLVVMSANDAAVTLAERISGSVPKFVERMNKEAKALGMNDSHFENPPGVTMPEHYSSAADLARLGAALVKEVPDYLTYSKQQSFSYNGRFHRATNILLKQDPSVDGLKTGFTRAAGYNLALTASRPTGRYNDPDRRLIVVVLGTKSGLKRAEVAHKLMNLAYVYTRNEVAVKDKTLLAEVPVIKSTLKMFKVETKAPQIISTALVDPAVQLDLANFDPLRQRIAQDLGNGQIQVLEPLQQTNTNLEVKMNEKLLTAPLSQVMKLATIEVYQNNQLINSFDIEDDVQIEEAGIFQRFFHWLSSLFGGSVNGEIKTYPIGK
;
A
#
# COMPACT_ATOMS: atom_id res chain seq x y z
N MET A 1 8.29 27.74 -38.69
CA MET A 1 8.64 26.30 -38.57
C MET A 1 9.76 25.97 -37.57
N LYS A 2 10.35 26.92 -36.83
CA LYS A 2 11.34 26.63 -35.76
C LYS A 2 10.80 26.72 -34.32
N ARG A 3 9.55 27.17 -34.12
CA ARG A 3 8.89 27.26 -32.80
C ARG A 3 8.06 26.04 -32.41
N VAL A 4 7.76 25.15 -33.36
CA VAL A 4 7.02 23.89 -33.11
C VAL A 4 7.97 22.77 -32.66
N ILE A 5 9.27 22.88 -32.97
CA ILE A 5 10.28 21.87 -32.62
C ILE A 5 10.68 21.95 -31.13
N TYR A 6 10.62 23.14 -30.50
CA TYR A 6 10.90 23.29 -29.07
C TYR A 6 9.75 22.85 -28.16
N PHE A 7 8.52 22.76 -28.67
CA PHE A 7 7.38 22.27 -27.89
C PHE A 7 7.34 20.73 -27.80
N ILE A 8 8.03 20.04 -28.71
CA ILE A 8 8.13 18.58 -28.74
C ILE A 8 9.35 18.08 -27.93
N LEU A 9 10.37 18.92 -27.72
CA LEU A 9 11.53 18.61 -26.88
C LEU A 9 11.33 18.92 -25.39
N ALA A 10 10.27 19.64 -25.01
CA ALA A 10 9.90 19.90 -23.61
C ALA A 10 8.89 18.88 -23.03
N LEU A 11 8.35 17.97 -23.86
CA LEU A 11 7.44 16.90 -23.46
C LEU A 11 8.13 15.52 -23.38
N VAL A 12 9.46 15.52 -23.22
CA VAL A 12 10.29 14.33 -22.95
C VAL A 12 11.01 14.47 -21.60
N ALA A 13 10.49 15.32 -20.70
CA ALA A 13 10.59 15.02 -19.27
C ALA A 13 9.57 13.91 -18.96
N LEU A 14 9.75 12.75 -19.62
CA LEU A 14 9.08 11.53 -19.24
C LEU A 14 9.41 11.31 -17.77
N CYS A 15 8.38 11.10 -16.97
CA CYS A 15 8.47 10.50 -15.65
C CYS A 15 9.54 9.40 -15.69
N SER A 16 10.72 9.69 -15.17
CA SER A 16 11.58 8.66 -14.61
C SER A 16 10.81 8.13 -13.42
N THR A 17 9.90 7.19 -13.66
CA THR A 17 9.49 6.26 -12.63
C THR A 17 10.79 5.57 -12.26
N ILE A 18 11.41 6.03 -11.18
CA ILE A 18 12.44 5.27 -10.50
C ILE A 18 11.75 3.97 -10.12
N THR A 19 11.93 2.93 -10.94
CA THR A 19 11.46 1.60 -10.61
C THR A 19 12.32 1.15 -9.44
N HIS A 20 11.79 1.26 -8.24
CA HIS A 20 12.43 0.68 -7.06
C HIS A 20 12.59 -0.80 -7.32
N ALA A 21 13.83 -1.27 -7.30
CA ALA A 21 14.11 -2.68 -7.49
C ALA A 21 13.49 -3.45 -6.31
N ALA A 22 12.81 -4.55 -6.61
CA ALA A 22 12.26 -5.44 -5.61
C ALA A 22 13.36 -5.87 -4.61
N LEU A 23 13.01 -5.91 -3.33
CA LEU A 23 13.94 -6.28 -2.26
C LEU A 23 14.32 -7.77 -2.31
N LEU A 24 13.40 -8.64 -2.70
CA LEU A 24 13.64 -10.08 -2.84
C LEU A 24 13.52 -10.50 -4.31
N ASN A 25 14.54 -11.19 -4.81
CA ASN A 25 14.55 -11.80 -6.13
C ASN A 25 13.96 -13.22 -6.07
N ILE A 26 12.63 -13.33 -6.07
CA ILE A 26 11.94 -14.63 -6.03
C ILE A 26 11.78 -15.16 -7.46
N LYS A 27 12.19 -16.41 -7.69
CA LYS A 27 12.07 -17.13 -8.96
C LYS A 27 10.58 -17.33 -9.32
N PRO A 28 10.01 -16.58 -10.28
CA PRO A 28 8.56 -16.54 -10.45
C PRO A 28 7.90 -17.88 -10.79
N GLU A 29 8.59 -18.74 -11.54
CA GLU A 29 8.12 -20.07 -11.94
C GLU A 29 7.95 -21.04 -10.76
N THR A 30 8.51 -20.71 -9.59
CA THR A 30 8.36 -21.49 -8.35
C THR A 30 7.12 -21.07 -7.55
N VAL A 31 6.46 -19.98 -7.97
CA VAL A 31 5.23 -19.47 -7.38
C VAL A 31 4.06 -19.91 -8.24
N GLU A 32 3.25 -20.85 -7.74
CA GLU A 32 2.11 -21.41 -8.47
C GLU A 32 0.89 -20.45 -8.52
N ALA A 33 1.08 -19.28 -9.12
CA ALA A 33 0.10 -18.22 -9.31
C ALA A 33 0.38 -17.42 -10.60
N GLU A 34 -0.67 -16.83 -11.17
CA GLU A 34 -0.56 -16.08 -12.44
C GLU A 34 0.03 -14.68 -12.22
N ALA A 35 -0.31 -14.05 -11.10
CA ALA A 35 0.19 -12.75 -10.67
C ALA A 35 0.22 -12.66 -9.14
N TRP A 36 1.21 -11.96 -8.59
CA TRP A 36 1.32 -11.75 -7.15
C TRP A 36 2.19 -10.54 -6.78
N THR A 37 2.01 -10.03 -5.56
CA THR A 37 2.85 -8.99 -4.96
C THR A 37 2.90 -9.12 -3.44
N ILE A 38 3.98 -8.67 -2.84
CA ILE A 38 4.18 -8.53 -1.40
C ILE A 38 4.44 -7.04 -1.12
N LEU A 39 3.58 -6.42 -0.33
CA LEU A 39 3.64 -5.01 0.04
C LEU A 39 3.85 -4.87 1.55
N ASP A 40 4.80 -4.03 1.93
CA ASP A 40 4.91 -3.55 3.31
C ASP A 40 4.16 -2.22 3.44
N PRO A 41 2.97 -2.18 4.06
CA PRO A 41 2.24 -0.93 4.21
C PRO A 41 2.98 0.10 5.08
N GLN A 42 3.86 -0.28 6.01
CA GLN A 42 4.51 0.71 6.88
C GLN A 42 5.56 1.53 6.12
N SER A 43 6.35 0.89 5.25
CA SER A 43 7.31 1.57 4.38
C SER A 43 6.71 2.02 3.03
N GLY A 44 5.59 1.42 2.62
CA GLY A 44 5.00 1.60 1.29
C GLY A 44 5.75 0.85 0.17
N GLN A 45 6.78 0.08 0.50
CA GLN A 45 7.62 -0.61 -0.49
C GLN A 45 7.03 -1.95 -0.90
N VAL A 46 7.12 -2.24 -2.21
CA VAL A 46 6.95 -3.59 -2.74
C VAL A 46 8.21 -4.39 -2.42
N ILE A 47 8.03 -5.48 -1.69
CA ILE A 47 9.12 -6.40 -1.31
C ILE A 47 9.50 -7.28 -2.49
N ALA A 48 8.49 -7.85 -3.17
CA ALA A 48 8.66 -8.70 -4.34
C ALA A 48 7.34 -8.77 -5.10
N GLU A 49 7.42 -8.98 -6.41
CA GLU A 49 6.25 -9.11 -7.26
C GLU A 49 6.55 -9.86 -8.55
N HIS A 50 5.49 -10.37 -9.17
CA HIS A 50 5.52 -10.93 -10.51
C HIS A 50 4.18 -10.71 -11.20
N ASN A 51 4.21 -10.17 -12.41
CA ASN A 51 3.01 -9.79 -13.16
C ASN A 51 2.02 -8.97 -12.32
N SER A 52 2.50 -8.15 -11.38
CA SER A 52 1.62 -7.50 -10.40
C SER A 52 0.66 -6.49 -11.02
N HIS A 53 1.04 -5.92 -12.16
CA HIS A 53 0.24 -5.01 -12.99
C HIS A 53 -0.61 -5.74 -14.06
N LEU A 54 -0.55 -7.07 -14.15
CA LEU A 54 -1.37 -7.84 -15.07
C LEU A 54 -2.85 -7.74 -14.67
N GLN A 55 -3.67 -7.21 -15.56
CA GLN A 55 -5.12 -7.12 -15.37
C GLN A 55 -5.74 -8.51 -15.37
N ARG A 56 -6.47 -8.83 -14.30
CA ARG A 56 -7.18 -10.10 -14.11
C ARG A 56 -8.53 -9.85 -13.46
N ALA A 57 -9.45 -10.79 -13.63
CA ALA A 57 -10.71 -10.74 -12.89
C ALA A 57 -10.43 -10.85 -11.36
N PRO A 58 -10.81 -9.84 -10.55
CA PRO A 58 -10.58 -9.85 -9.10
C PRO A 58 -11.49 -10.82 -8.35
N ALA A 59 -12.61 -11.24 -8.98
CA ALA A 59 -13.68 -11.97 -8.31
C ALA A 59 -14.11 -11.23 -7.01
N SER A 60 -14.43 -11.97 -5.93
CA SER A 60 -14.85 -11.36 -4.67
C SER A 60 -13.80 -10.51 -3.94
N LEU A 61 -12.57 -10.34 -4.45
CA LEU A 61 -11.67 -9.30 -3.92
C LEU A 61 -12.25 -7.90 -4.16
N THR A 62 -13.12 -7.71 -5.16
CA THR A 62 -13.89 -6.48 -5.39
C THR A 62 -14.63 -5.98 -4.15
N LYS A 63 -15.09 -6.89 -3.28
CA LYS A 63 -15.79 -6.54 -2.04
C LYS A 63 -14.92 -5.79 -1.04
N MET A 64 -13.58 -5.82 -1.19
CA MET A 64 -12.67 -4.93 -0.45
C MET A 64 -12.99 -3.46 -0.74
N MET A 65 -13.31 -3.11 -1.99
CA MET A 65 -13.66 -1.74 -2.38
C MET A 65 -15.03 -1.35 -1.80
N VAL A 66 -16.01 -2.26 -1.84
CA VAL A 66 -17.32 -2.04 -1.22
C VAL A 66 -17.18 -1.76 0.29
N ALA A 67 -16.39 -2.58 0.98
CA ALA A 67 -16.13 -2.41 2.41
C ALA A 67 -15.36 -1.12 2.71
N TYR A 68 -14.34 -0.79 1.90
CA TYR A 68 -13.58 0.44 2.02
C TYR A 68 -14.50 1.67 1.96
N ILE A 69 -15.33 1.77 0.92
CA ILE A 69 -16.28 2.87 0.76
C ILE A 69 -17.27 2.92 1.92
N THR A 70 -17.83 1.77 2.32
CA THR A 70 -18.80 1.70 3.42
C THR A 70 -18.19 2.21 4.74
N LEU A 71 -16.95 1.80 5.04
CA LEU A 71 -16.26 2.23 6.26
C LEU A 71 -15.85 3.69 6.21
N LYS A 72 -15.50 4.25 5.05
CA LYS A 72 -15.26 5.69 4.87
C LYS A 72 -16.54 6.50 5.12
N GLU A 73 -17.70 6.03 4.65
CA GLU A 73 -19.00 6.66 4.94
C GLU A 73 -19.35 6.62 6.44
N ILE A 74 -19.01 5.52 7.13
CA ILE A 74 -19.17 5.43 8.58
C ILE A 74 -18.23 6.42 9.30
N GLN A 75 -16.96 6.49 8.90
CA GLN A 75 -15.98 7.42 9.47
C GLN A 75 -16.38 8.89 9.25
N ALA A 76 -16.99 9.19 8.10
CA ALA A 76 -17.53 10.51 7.77
C ALA A 76 -18.86 10.84 8.49
N GLY A 77 -19.47 9.87 9.19
CA GLY A 77 -20.72 10.05 9.92
C GLY A 77 -21.98 10.00 9.06
N HIS A 78 -21.88 9.61 7.78
CA HIS A 78 -23.03 9.49 6.88
C HIS A 78 -23.77 8.15 7.04
N LEU A 79 -23.10 7.14 7.57
CA LEU A 79 -23.65 5.83 7.96
C LEU A 79 -23.34 5.53 9.41
N ARG A 80 -24.17 4.70 10.05
CA ARG A 80 -23.84 4.11 11.35
C ARG A 80 -23.91 2.59 11.27
N LYS A 81 -23.03 1.90 11.99
CA LYS A 81 -22.99 0.43 12.03
C LYS A 81 -24.31 -0.17 12.53
N ASP A 82 -24.97 0.48 13.47
CA ASP A 82 -26.24 0.07 14.07
C ASP A 82 -27.48 0.50 13.27
N GLU A 83 -27.29 1.25 12.16
CA GLU A 83 -28.39 1.62 11.28
C GLU A 83 -29.05 0.37 10.68
N VAL A 84 -30.35 0.25 10.89
CA VAL A 84 -31.18 -0.83 10.32
C VAL A 84 -31.67 -0.40 8.94
N LEU A 85 -31.38 -1.20 7.94
CA LEU A 85 -31.92 -1.08 6.59
C LEU A 85 -33.04 -2.09 6.37
N THR A 86 -34.01 -1.71 5.56
CA THR A 86 -34.95 -2.66 4.95
C THR A 86 -34.39 -3.05 3.58
N ALA A 87 -34.12 -4.34 3.37
CA ALA A 87 -33.67 -4.85 2.09
C ALA A 87 -34.71 -4.57 0.99
N THR A 88 -34.27 -4.03 -0.13
CA THR A 88 -35.12 -3.64 -1.27
C THR A 88 -35.15 -4.74 -2.33
N PRO A 89 -35.86 -4.57 -3.47
CA PRO A 89 -35.75 -5.49 -4.60
C PRO A 89 -34.32 -5.69 -5.16
N VAL A 90 -33.34 -4.85 -4.81
CA VAL A 90 -31.96 -4.95 -5.33
C VAL A 90 -31.31 -6.30 -5.02
N VAL A 91 -31.69 -6.96 -3.92
CA VAL A 91 -31.17 -8.28 -3.55
C VAL A 91 -31.53 -9.37 -4.58
N LYS A 92 -32.58 -9.15 -5.40
CA LYS A 92 -33.00 -10.07 -6.48
C LYS A 92 -32.03 -10.08 -7.67
N LEU A 93 -31.07 -9.16 -7.73
CA LEU A 93 -29.99 -9.19 -8.73
C LEU A 93 -29.05 -10.38 -8.52
N VAL A 94 -28.99 -10.91 -7.29
CA VAL A 94 -28.09 -12.00 -6.89
C VAL A 94 -28.72 -13.34 -7.25
N GLN A 95 -27.98 -14.17 -7.99
CA GLN A 95 -28.47 -15.49 -8.39
C GLN A 95 -28.46 -16.48 -7.21
N TRP A 96 -29.30 -17.51 -7.29
CA TRP A 96 -29.53 -18.45 -6.18
C TRP A 96 -28.28 -19.29 -5.80
N ASP A 97 -27.35 -19.48 -6.73
CA ASP A 97 -26.10 -20.24 -6.56
C ASP A 97 -24.90 -19.35 -6.17
N GLU A 98 -25.10 -18.03 -6.08
CA GLU A 98 -24.10 -17.09 -5.62
C GLU A 98 -23.98 -17.04 -4.09
N SER A 99 -22.80 -16.69 -3.58
CA SER A 99 -22.57 -16.49 -2.14
C SER A 99 -23.43 -15.34 -1.63
N GLN A 100 -24.28 -15.60 -0.63
CA GLN A 100 -25.27 -14.63 -0.15
C GLN A 100 -25.70 -14.93 1.30
N MET A 101 -26.26 -13.93 1.97
CA MET A 101 -26.93 -14.07 3.27
C MET A 101 -28.36 -14.60 3.13
N TYR A 102 -28.89 -14.66 1.90
CA TYR A 102 -30.25 -15.01 1.54
C TYR A 102 -31.27 -13.97 2.01
N LEU A 103 -30.90 -12.69 1.92
CA LEU A 103 -31.81 -11.58 2.21
C LEU A 103 -33.01 -11.60 1.25
N LYS A 104 -34.19 -11.33 1.79
CA LYS A 104 -35.42 -11.11 1.04
C LYS A 104 -35.80 -9.64 1.10
N GLU A 105 -36.50 -9.18 0.08
CA GLU A 105 -37.14 -7.87 0.11
C GLU A 105 -38.03 -7.75 1.35
N GLY A 106 -37.87 -6.66 2.11
CA GLY A 106 -38.55 -6.42 3.37
C GLY A 106 -37.79 -6.88 4.62
N ASP A 107 -36.73 -7.69 4.49
CA ASP A 107 -35.91 -8.09 5.65
C ASP A 107 -35.23 -6.87 6.28
N GLN A 108 -35.18 -6.83 7.61
CA GLN A 108 -34.46 -5.80 8.37
C GLN A 108 -33.05 -6.29 8.74
N ILE A 109 -32.03 -5.51 8.39
CA ILE A 109 -30.63 -5.86 8.63
C ILE A 109 -29.78 -4.63 8.92
N THR A 110 -28.84 -4.75 9.87
CA THR A 110 -27.93 -3.66 10.21
C THR A 110 -26.77 -3.54 9.22
N ILE A 111 -26.20 -2.33 9.10
CA ILE A 111 -24.94 -2.12 8.35
C ILE A 111 -23.82 -3.01 8.88
N ASP A 112 -23.73 -3.24 10.19
CA ASP A 112 -22.73 -4.12 10.81
C ASP A 112 -22.86 -5.58 10.33
N HIS A 113 -24.08 -6.11 10.27
CA HIS A 113 -24.33 -7.45 9.74
C HIS A 113 -24.07 -7.53 8.24
N LEU A 114 -24.39 -6.48 7.47
CA LEU A 114 -24.05 -6.42 6.05
C LEU A 114 -22.54 -6.43 5.83
N LEU A 115 -21.77 -5.68 6.62
CA LEU A 115 -20.30 -5.70 6.57
C LEU A 115 -19.74 -7.07 6.95
N ALA A 116 -20.25 -7.70 8.01
CA ALA A 116 -19.84 -9.03 8.42
C ALA A 116 -20.14 -10.08 7.33
N GLY A 117 -21.34 -10.07 6.74
CA GLY A 117 -21.70 -10.94 5.62
C GLY A 117 -20.85 -10.68 4.37
N LEU A 118 -20.63 -9.41 4.02
CA LEU A 118 -19.80 -8.99 2.89
C LEU A 118 -18.38 -9.54 3.00
N VAL A 119 -17.75 -9.41 4.18
CA VAL A 119 -16.35 -9.77 4.40
C VAL A 119 -16.18 -11.26 4.67
N VAL A 120 -16.95 -11.83 5.61
CA VAL A 120 -16.78 -13.21 6.09
C VAL A 120 -17.44 -14.22 5.15
N MET A 121 -18.69 -13.98 4.75
CA MET A 121 -19.44 -14.88 3.86
C MET A 121 -19.19 -14.59 2.38
N SER A 122 -18.56 -13.46 2.05
CA SER A 122 -18.44 -12.99 0.67
C SER A 122 -19.81 -12.74 0.02
N ALA A 123 -20.79 -12.29 0.81
CA ALA A 123 -22.19 -12.19 0.41
C ALA A 123 -22.42 -11.10 -0.66
N ASN A 124 -23.04 -11.49 -1.78
CA ASN A 124 -23.33 -10.64 -2.93
C ASN A 124 -24.55 -9.74 -2.67
N ASP A 125 -25.55 -10.24 -1.96
CA ASP A 125 -26.75 -9.51 -1.54
C ASP A 125 -26.37 -8.38 -0.57
N ALA A 126 -25.43 -8.62 0.33
CA ALA A 126 -24.83 -7.56 1.16
C ALA A 126 -24.13 -6.49 0.31
N ALA A 127 -23.38 -6.88 -0.71
CA ALA A 127 -22.66 -5.95 -1.58
C ALA A 127 -23.61 -5.01 -2.35
N VAL A 128 -24.67 -5.53 -2.95
CA VAL A 128 -25.63 -4.69 -3.69
C VAL A 128 -26.52 -3.84 -2.77
N THR A 129 -26.83 -4.34 -1.57
CA THR A 129 -27.60 -3.58 -0.56
C THR A 129 -26.81 -2.38 -0.05
N LEU A 130 -25.54 -2.59 0.31
CA LEU A 130 -24.65 -1.48 0.72
C LEU A 130 -24.45 -0.48 -0.42
N ALA A 131 -24.26 -0.98 -1.64
CA ALA A 131 -24.09 -0.14 -2.82
C ALA A 131 -25.30 0.78 -3.06
N GLU A 132 -26.51 0.22 -3.03
CA GLU A 132 -27.75 0.99 -3.17
C GLU A 132 -27.92 1.99 -2.02
N ARG A 133 -27.69 1.59 -0.77
CA ARG A 133 -27.81 2.49 0.38
C ARG A 133 -26.87 3.69 0.32
N ILE A 134 -25.65 3.50 -0.17
CA ILE A 134 -24.61 4.53 -0.19
C ILE A 134 -24.80 5.51 -1.36
N SER A 135 -25.07 4.99 -2.57
CA SER A 135 -25.10 5.82 -3.79
C SER A 135 -26.49 6.01 -4.38
N GLY A 136 -27.53 5.46 -3.74
CA GLY A 136 -28.91 5.47 -4.20
C GLY A 136 -29.22 4.47 -5.32
N SER A 137 -28.20 3.92 -6.00
CA SER A 137 -28.34 2.85 -6.99
C SER A 137 -27.00 2.13 -7.21
N VAL A 138 -27.06 0.88 -7.69
CA VAL A 138 -25.87 0.09 -8.01
C VAL A 138 -25.00 0.76 -9.10
N PRO A 139 -25.54 1.28 -10.23
CA PRO A 139 -24.71 1.96 -11.23
C PRO A 139 -23.94 3.17 -10.68
N LYS A 140 -24.59 4.01 -9.87
CA LYS A 140 -23.91 5.16 -9.22
C LYS A 140 -22.84 4.70 -8.23
N PHE A 141 -23.04 3.56 -7.57
CA PHE A 141 -22.02 2.98 -6.72
C PHE A 141 -20.82 2.48 -7.51
N VAL A 142 -21.02 1.88 -8.70
CA VAL A 142 -19.94 1.46 -9.58
C VAL A 142 -19.10 2.65 -10.06
N GLU A 143 -19.74 3.75 -10.46
CA GLU A 143 -19.03 5.02 -10.76
C GLU A 143 -18.17 5.48 -9.58
N ARG A 144 -18.74 5.39 -8.37
CA ARG A 144 -18.02 5.72 -7.13
C ARG A 144 -16.84 4.77 -6.89
N MET A 145 -17.00 3.46 -7.07
CA MET A 145 -15.90 2.48 -6.93
C MET A 145 -14.72 2.84 -7.82
N ASN A 146 -14.97 3.23 -9.07
CA ASN A 146 -13.91 3.62 -10.01
C ASN A 146 -13.28 4.98 -9.66
N LYS A 147 -14.07 5.93 -9.13
CA LYS A 147 -13.53 7.19 -8.59
C LYS A 147 -12.57 6.95 -7.42
N GLU A 148 -12.95 6.06 -6.50
CA GLU A 148 -12.14 5.70 -5.33
C GLU A 148 -10.89 4.91 -5.75
N ALA A 149 -11.02 3.99 -6.72
CA ALA A 149 -9.88 3.29 -7.32
C ALA A 149 -8.85 4.28 -7.87
N LYS A 150 -9.30 5.27 -8.66
CA LYS A 150 -8.44 6.33 -9.18
C LYS A 150 -7.80 7.18 -8.07
N ALA A 151 -8.55 7.52 -7.02
CA ALA A 151 -8.02 8.28 -5.88
C ALA A 151 -6.94 7.51 -5.11
N LEU A 152 -7.05 6.18 -5.04
CA LEU A 152 -6.04 5.28 -4.46
C LEU A 152 -4.86 4.98 -5.40
N GLY A 153 -4.89 5.50 -6.64
CA GLY A 153 -3.88 5.22 -7.66
C GLY A 153 -3.92 3.80 -8.22
N MET A 154 -5.09 3.16 -8.19
CA MET A 154 -5.32 1.83 -8.76
C MET A 154 -5.49 1.93 -10.28
N ASN A 155 -4.37 2.04 -11.01
CA ASN A 155 -4.36 2.36 -12.44
C ASN A 155 -4.70 1.17 -13.35
N ASP A 156 -4.64 -0.05 -12.83
CA ASP A 156 -4.90 -1.30 -13.53
C ASP A 156 -6.23 -1.93 -13.06
N SER A 157 -7.18 -1.09 -12.64
CA SER A 157 -8.45 -1.51 -12.08
C SER A 157 -9.64 -0.79 -12.71
N HIS A 158 -10.67 -1.57 -13.05
CA HIS A 158 -11.99 -1.10 -13.43
C HIS A 158 -13.05 -2.04 -12.88
N PHE A 159 -14.00 -1.50 -12.13
CA PHE A 159 -15.10 -2.24 -11.53
C PHE A 159 -16.39 -2.02 -12.32
N GLU A 160 -17.08 -3.11 -12.64
CA GLU A 160 -18.42 -3.07 -13.29
C GLU A 160 -19.58 -3.45 -12.36
N ASN A 161 -19.30 -4.04 -11.19
CA ASN A 161 -20.32 -4.45 -10.24
C ASN A 161 -19.77 -4.59 -8.81
N PRO A 162 -20.58 -4.35 -7.76
CA PRO A 162 -20.12 -4.49 -6.37
C PRO A 162 -19.74 -5.93 -5.95
N PRO A 163 -20.45 -7.00 -6.37
CA PRO A 163 -20.12 -8.36 -5.93
C PRO A 163 -18.80 -8.91 -6.46
N GLY A 164 -18.29 -8.41 -7.59
CA GLY A 164 -17.15 -8.99 -8.30
C GLY A 164 -17.50 -10.22 -9.14
N VAL A 165 -18.73 -10.27 -9.69
CA VAL A 165 -19.09 -11.23 -10.74
C VAL A 165 -18.27 -10.89 -11.99
N THR A 166 -17.74 -11.91 -12.66
CA THR A 166 -16.92 -11.73 -13.87
C THR A 166 -17.73 -11.06 -14.98
N MET A 167 -17.21 -9.94 -15.47
CA MET A 167 -17.71 -9.18 -16.61
C MET A 167 -16.51 -8.74 -17.46
N PRO A 168 -16.67 -8.46 -18.77
CA PRO A 168 -15.55 -8.22 -19.69
C PRO A 168 -14.60 -7.11 -19.26
N GLU A 169 -15.11 -5.99 -18.75
CA GLU A 169 -14.30 -4.84 -18.31
C GLU A 169 -14.15 -4.83 -16.78
N HIS A 170 -14.43 -5.93 -16.09
CA HIS A 170 -14.28 -6.03 -14.63
C HIS A 170 -12.92 -6.65 -14.27
N TYR A 171 -11.92 -5.81 -14.07
CA TYR A 171 -10.54 -6.23 -13.81
C TYR A 171 -9.88 -5.43 -12.70
N SER A 172 -8.82 -6.01 -12.15
CA SER A 172 -7.88 -5.37 -11.23
C SER A 172 -6.51 -6.04 -11.37
N SER A 173 -5.52 -5.60 -10.62
CA SER A 173 -4.18 -6.17 -10.61
C SER A 173 -3.74 -6.54 -9.19
N ALA A 174 -2.68 -7.33 -9.04
CA ALA A 174 -2.18 -7.67 -7.71
C ALA A 174 -1.65 -6.41 -7.00
N ALA A 175 -0.98 -5.51 -7.73
CA ALA A 175 -0.48 -4.23 -7.23
C ALA A 175 -1.63 -3.35 -6.70
N ASP A 176 -2.70 -3.20 -7.47
CA ASP A 176 -3.84 -2.36 -7.11
C ASP A 176 -4.61 -2.93 -5.91
N LEU A 177 -4.81 -4.25 -5.88
CA LEU A 177 -5.46 -4.90 -4.74
C LEU A 177 -4.60 -4.83 -3.48
N ALA A 178 -3.27 -4.80 -3.60
CA ALA A 178 -2.38 -4.57 -2.46
C ALA A 178 -2.47 -3.12 -1.97
N ARG A 179 -2.58 -2.13 -2.87
CA ARG A 179 -2.85 -0.72 -2.52
C ARG A 179 -4.18 -0.57 -1.78
N LEU A 180 -5.24 -1.20 -2.29
CA LEU A 180 -6.54 -1.22 -1.62
C LEU A 180 -6.46 -1.92 -0.26
N GLY A 181 -5.70 -3.01 -0.16
CA GLY A 181 -5.41 -3.65 1.12
C GLY A 181 -4.68 -2.73 2.10
N ALA A 182 -3.71 -1.94 1.62
CA ALA A 182 -2.99 -0.97 2.43
C ALA A 182 -3.90 0.16 2.91
N ALA A 183 -4.79 0.66 2.05
CA ALA A 183 -5.80 1.64 2.42
C ALA A 183 -6.78 1.10 3.48
N LEU A 184 -7.22 -0.15 3.33
CA LEU A 184 -8.08 -0.80 4.34
C LEU A 184 -7.42 -0.85 5.72
N VAL A 185 -6.15 -1.27 5.81
CA VAL A 185 -5.47 -1.41 7.11
C VAL A 185 -5.04 -0.07 7.71
N LYS A 186 -4.81 0.97 6.89
CA LYS A 186 -4.36 2.30 7.36
C LYS A 186 -5.50 3.27 7.63
N GLU A 187 -6.45 3.37 6.70
CA GLU A 187 -7.48 4.41 6.74
C GLU A 187 -8.75 3.95 7.43
N VAL A 188 -9.10 2.67 7.29
CA VAL A 188 -10.34 2.08 7.84
C VAL A 188 -10.07 0.75 8.56
N PRO A 189 -9.20 0.73 9.59
CA PRO A 189 -8.73 -0.49 10.26
C PRO A 189 -9.85 -1.32 10.90
N ASP A 190 -11.03 -0.75 11.11
CA ASP A 190 -12.26 -1.47 11.45
C ASP A 190 -12.57 -2.62 10.49
N TYR A 191 -12.09 -2.61 9.25
CA TYR A 191 -12.18 -3.75 8.33
C TYR A 191 -11.63 -5.04 8.98
N LEU A 192 -10.53 -4.93 9.73
CA LEU A 192 -9.86 -6.06 10.38
C LEU A 192 -10.71 -6.70 11.47
N THR A 193 -11.71 -6.00 12.03
CA THR A 193 -12.64 -6.62 12.99
C THR A 193 -13.53 -7.66 12.35
N TYR A 194 -13.78 -7.53 11.03
CA TYR A 194 -14.55 -8.48 10.25
C TYR A 194 -13.64 -9.52 9.58
N SER A 195 -12.53 -9.11 8.94
CA SER A 195 -11.69 -10.03 8.17
C SER A 195 -10.92 -11.05 9.01
N LYS A 196 -10.76 -10.80 10.32
CA LYS A 196 -10.16 -11.75 11.26
C LYS A 196 -11.13 -12.82 11.78
N GLN A 197 -12.44 -12.66 11.52
CA GLN A 197 -13.44 -13.61 12.01
C GLN A 197 -13.32 -14.93 11.26
N GLN A 198 -13.20 -16.04 12.01
CA GLN A 198 -13.11 -17.38 11.43
C GLN A 198 -14.46 -17.93 10.95
N SER A 199 -15.56 -17.33 11.39
CA SER A 199 -16.92 -17.69 11.03
C SER A 199 -17.89 -16.58 11.35
N PHE A 200 -19.04 -16.60 10.69
CA PHE A 200 -20.16 -15.69 10.94
C PHE A 200 -21.47 -16.47 10.84
N SER A 201 -22.43 -16.12 11.70
CA SER A 201 -23.76 -16.72 11.69
C SER A 201 -24.80 -15.63 11.52
N TYR A 202 -25.74 -15.84 10.60
CA TYR A 202 -26.87 -14.94 10.42
C TYR A 202 -28.14 -15.75 10.13
N ASN A 203 -29.24 -15.42 10.82
CA ASN A 203 -30.54 -16.06 10.66
C ASN A 203 -30.49 -17.61 10.65
N GLY A 204 -29.76 -18.18 11.62
CA GLY A 204 -29.58 -19.64 11.76
C GLY A 204 -28.62 -20.29 10.74
N ARG A 205 -28.01 -19.51 9.83
CA ARG A 205 -27.04 -20.00 8.84
C ARG A 205 -25.63 -19.72 9.31
N PHE A 206 -24.88 -20.79 9.59
CA PHE A 206 -23.48 -20.71 9.97
C PHE A 206 -22.58 -20.79 8.74
N HIS A 207 -21.61 -19.88 8.64
CA HIS A 207 -20.63 -19.83 7.57
C HIS A 207 -19.22 -19.76 8.14
N ARG A 208 -18.32 -20.59 7.58
CA ARG A 208 -16.89 -20.50 7.86
C ARG A 208 -16.24 -19.51 6.90
N ALA A 209 -15.30 -18.73 7.41
CA ALA A 209 -14.47 -17.89 6.57
C ALA A 209 -13.71 -18.75 5.54
N THR A 210 -13.64 -18.24 4.32
CA THR A 210 -13.00 -18.90 3.18
C THR A 210 -11.47 -18.78 3.20
N ASN A 211 -10.94 -17.84 3.99
CA ASN A 211 -9.52 -17.75 4.29
C ASN A 211 -9.14 -18.77 5.38
N ILE A 212 -8.62 -19.92 4.96
CA ILE A 212 -8.25 -21.01 5.88
C ILE A 212 -7.06 -20.66 6.79
N LEU A 213 -6.25 -19.66 6.41
CA LEU A 213 -5.05 -19.26 7.16
C LEU A 213 -5.39 -18.61 8.50
N LEU A 214 -6.60 -18.06 8.66
CA LEU A 214 -7.09 -17.53 9.94
C LEU A 214 -7.08 -18.58 11.07
N LYS A 215 -7.09 -19.88 10.74
CA LYS A 215 -7.00 -20.98 11.70
C LYS A 215 -5.58 -21.54 11.84
N GLN A 216 -4.74 -21.36 10.83
CA GLN A 216 -3.42 -21.98 10.75
C GLN A 216 -2.33 -21.06 11.29
N ASP A 217 -2.54 -19.75 11.21
CA ASP A 217 -1.59 -18.74 11.62
C ASP A 217 -2.30 -17.65 12.44
N PRO A 218 -2.04 -17.54 13.75
CA PRO A 218 -2.72 -16.58 14.62
C PRO A 218 -2.34 -15.11 14.33
N SER A 219 -1.29 -14.86 13.55
CA SER A 219 -0.93 -13.52 13.12
C SER A 219 -1.73 -13.01 11.91
N VAL A 220 -2.42 -13.93 11.20
CA VAL A 220 -3.25 -13.59 10.04
C VAL A 220 -4.60 -13.05 10.51
N ASP A 221 -4.99 -11.90 9.99
CA ASP A 221 -6.22 -11.18 10.35
C ASP A 221 -7.00 -10.65 9.13
N GLY A 222 -6.68 -11.13 7.92
CA GLY A 222 -7.42 -10.77 6.71
C GLY A 222 -6.74 -11.21 5.43
N LEU A 223 -7.09 -10.67 4.26
CA LEU A 223 -8.17 -9.71 4.00
C LEU A 223 -9.36 -10.40 3.35
N LYS A 224 -9.15 -10.98 2.15
CA LYS A 224 -10.27 -11.47 1.33
C LYS A 224 -9.84 -12.52 0.31
N THR A 225 -10.63 -13.59 0.17
CA THR A 225 -10.52 -14.53 -0.95
C THR A 225 -11.51 -14.20 -2.06
N GLY A 226 -11.20 -14.65 -3.28
CA GLY A 226 -12.12 -14.65 -4.41
C GLY A 226 -11.94 -15.88 -5.29
N PHE A 227 -13.02 -16.26 -5.98
CA PHE A 227 -13.00 -17.31 -7.00
C PHE A 227 -14.13 -17.05 -7.99
N THR A 228 -13.79 -17.14 -9.28
CA THR A 228 -14.70 -17.49 -10.36
C THR A 228 -13.93 -18.41 -11.31
N ARG A 229 -14.62 -19.10 -12.22
CA ARG A 229 -13.95 -19.95 -13.21
C ARG A 229 -12.93 -19.16 -14.05
N ALA A 230 -13.24 -17.91 -14.39
CA ALA A 230 -12.35 -17.04 -15.16
C ALA A 230 -11.20 -16.46 -14.35
N ALA A 231 -11.43 -16.12 -13.07
CA ALA A 231 -10.41 -15.52 -12.22
C ALA A 231 -9.34 -16.53 -11.75
N GLY A 232 -9.74 -17.80 -11.59
CA GLY A 232 -9.00 -18.75 -10.76
C GLY A 232 -9.20 -18.45 -9.27
N TYR A 233 -8.36 -19.03 -8.42
CA TYR A 233 -8.45 -18.85 -6.96
C TYR A 233 -7.51 -17.74 -6.50
N ASN A 234 -8.10 -16.68 -5.96
CA ASN A 234 -7.43 -15.45 -5.54
C ASN A 234 -7.45 -15.29 -4.00
N LEU A 235 -6.43 -14.62 -3.45
CA LEU A 235 -6.33 -14.24 -2.03
C LEU A 235 -5.54 -12.94 -1.87
N ALA A 236 -6.11 -11.98 -1.15
CA ALA A 236 -5.40 -10.90 -0.48
C ALA A 236 -5.26 -11.28 0.99
N LEU A 237 -4.05 -11.50 1.45
CA LEU A 237 -3.68 -11.93 2.80
C LEU A 237 -3.01 -10.78 3.54
N THR A 238 -3.31 -10.61 4.83
CA THR A 238 -2.51 -9.74 5.70
C THR A 238 -2.26 -10.43 7.03
N ALA A 239 -1.12 -10.10 7.62
CA ALA A 239 -0.73 -10.55 8.95
C ALA A 239 0.06 -9.44 9.65
N SER A 240 -0.01 -9.41 10.98
CA SER A 240 0.79 -8.51 11.84
C SER A 240 1.59 -9.34 12.82
N ARG A 241 2.92 -9.15 12.86
CA ARG A 241 3.83 -9.94 13.70
C ARG A 241 4.79 -9.04 14.49
N PRO A 242 5.14 -9.41 15.72
CA PRO A 242 6.21 -8.77 16.46
C PRO A 242 7.54 -8.84 15.69
N THR A 243 8.32 -7.76 15.75
CA THR A 243 9.64 -7.67 15.08
C THR A 243 10.78 -8.29 15.88
N GLY A 244 10.52 -8.70 17.13
CA GLY A 244 11.54 -9.16 18.08
C GLY A 244 12.35 -8.04 18.72
N ARG A 245 12.09 -6.77 18.37
CA ARG A 245 12.69 -5.59 19.01
C ARG A 245 11.64 -4.95 19.93
N TYR A 246 11.97 -4.85 21.22
CA TYR A 246 11.00 -4.52 22.28
C TYR A 246 10.22 -3.21 22.08
N ASN A 247 10.84 -2.20 21.44
CA ASN A 247 10.24 -0.88 21.23
C ASN A 247 9.70 -0.67 19.80
N ASP A 248 9.86 -1.64 18.91
CA ASP A 248 9.39 -1.52 17.53
C ASP A 248 7.92 -1.94 17.46
N PRO A 249 7.08 -1.24 16.68
CA PRO A 249 5.72 -1.69 16.45
C PRO A 249 5.73 -3.04 15.73
N ASP A 250 4.63 -3.78 15.87
CA ASP A 250 4.42 -4.96 15.03
C ASP A 250 4.56 -4.59 13.56
N ARG A 251 5.17 -5.50 12.80
CA ARG A 251 5.28 -5.38 11.36
C ARG A 251 4.08 -6.00 10.71
N ARG A 252 3.46 -5.28 9.79
CA ARG A 252 2.36 -5.79 8.95
C ARG A 252 2.82 -5.96 7.53
N LEU A 253 2.38 -7.05 6.90
CA LEU A 253 2.59 -7.29 5.47
C LEU A 253 1.25 -7.59 4.78
N ILE A 254 1.19 -7.29 3.48
CA ILE A 254 0.08 -7.63 2.60
C ILE A 254 0.62 -8.46 1.44
N VAL A 255 -0.01 -9.60 1.18
CA VAL A 255 0.33 -10.47 0.06
C VAL A 255 -0.91 -10.67 -0.80
N VAL A 256 -0.83 -10.35 -2.08
CA VAL A 256 -1.91 -10.63 -3.04
C VAL A 256 -1.44 -11.70 -4.01
N VAL A 257 -2.26 -12.74 -4.18
CA VAL A 257 -2.02 -13.86 -5.09
C VAL A 257 -3.27 -14.05 -5.95
N LEU A 258 -3.10 -14.04 -7.28
CA LEU A 258 -4.17 -14.17 -8.26
C LEU A 258 -3.98 -15.41 -9.14
N GLY A 259 -5.07 -16.10 -9.45
CA GLY A 259 -5.10 -17.12 -10.49
C GLY A 259 -4.51 -18.49 -10.10
N THR A 260 -4.45 -18.84 -8.81
CA THR A 260 -4.00 -20.21 -8.45
C THR A 260 -5.03 -21.28 -8.86
N LYS A 261 -4.57 -22.53 -8.95
CA LYS A 261 -5.39 -23.68 -9.41
C LYS A 261 -6.43 -24.17 -8.39
N SER A 262 -6.27 -23.87 -7.10
CA SER A 262 -7.21 -24.33 -6.06
C SER A 262 -7.24 -23.42 -4.84
N GLY A 263 -8.31 -23.53 -4.05
CA GLY A 263 -8.47 -22.79 -2.79
C GLY A 263 -7.41 -23.12 -1.74
N LEU A 264 -6.87 -24.34 -1.76
CA LEU A 264 -5.75 -24.75 -0.91
C LEU A 264 -4.44 -24.13 -1.43
N LYS A 265 -4.21 -24.15 -2.74
CA LYS A 265 -2.98 -23.62 -3.35
C LYS A 265 -2.84 -22.11 -3.16
N ARG A 266 -3.91 -21.30 -3.30
CA ARG A 266 -3.85 -19.86 -2.97
C ARG A 266 -3.36 -19.60 -1.54
N ALA A 267 -3.80 -20.42 -0.58
CA ALA A 267 -3.45 -20.26 0.82
C ALA A 267 -2.00 -20.67 1.06
N GLU A 268 -1.58 -21.82 0.52
CA GLU A 268 -0.19 -22.28 0.58
C GLU A 268 0.78 -21.23 0.00
N VAL A 269 0.52 -20.76 -1.23
CA VAL A 269 1.38 -19.80 -1.91
C VAL A 269 1.45 -18.46 -1.16
N ALA A 270 0.30 -17.90 -0.78
CA ALA A 270 0.27 -16.63 -0.05
C ALA A 270 0.97 -16.73 1.31
N HIS A 271 0.81 -17.86 2.02
CA HIS A 271 1.48 -18.07 3.31
C HIS A 271 2.99 -18.23 3.16
N LYS A 272 3.46 -18.99 2.15
CA LYS A 272 4.90 -19.12 1.85
C LYS A 272 5.52 -17.76 1.52
N LEU A 273 4.89 -16.98 0.64
CA LEU A 273 5.35 -15.62 0.29
C LEU A 273 5.39 -14.70 1.52
N MET A 274 4.33 -14.71 2.34
CA MET A 274 4.25 -13.94 3.58
C MET A 274 5.38 -14.29 4.54
N ASN A 275 5.57 -15.59 4.79
CA ASN A 275 6.59 -16.11 5.68
C ASN A 275 8.00 -15.80 5.19
N LEU A 276 8.26 -16.01 3.90
CA LEU A 276 9.52 -15.66 3.26
C LEU A 276 9.85 -14.17 3.47
N ALA A 277 8.89 -13.28 3.25
CA ALA A 277 9.08 -11.85 3.44
C ALA A 277 9.35 -11.49 4.90
N TYR A 278 8.68 -12.11 5.86
CA TYR A 278 8.98 -11.91 7.28
C TYR A 278 10.39 -12.40 7.68
N VAL A 279 10.87 -13.48 7.06
CA VAL A 279 12.19 -14.06 7.37
C VAL A 279 13.33 -13.26 6.75
N TYR A 280 13.20 -12.89 5.48
CA TYR A 280 14.30 -12.33 4.68
C TYR A 280 14.19 -10.82 4.45
N THR A 281 13.27 -10.13 5.13
CA THR A 281 13.26 -8.66 5.16
C THR A 281 12.93 -8.16 6.56
N ARG A 282 13.25 -6.89 6.83
CA ARG A 282 12.83 -6.20 8.05
C ARG A 282 12.54 -4.74 7.76
N ASN A 283 11.84 -4.10 8.68
CA ASN A 283 11.70 -2.65 8.70
C ASN A 283 12.81 -2.00 9.53
N GLU A 284 13.30 -0.87 9.05
CA GLU A 284 14.30 -0.03 9.70
C GLU A 284 13.83 1.42 9.71
N VAL A 285 14.17 2.15 10.77
CA VAL A 285 13.97 3.60 10.79
C VAL A 285 15.15 4.24 10.06
N ALA A 286 14.93 4.60 8.79
CA ALA A 286 15.96 5.20 7.94
C ALA A 286 16.30 6.62 8.42
N VAL A 287 15.28 7.38 8.82
CA VAL A 287 15.43 8.72 9.38
C VAL A 287 14.47 8.89 10.54
N LYS A 288 14.95 9.40 11.67
CA LYS A 288 14.10 9.69 12.85
C LYS A 288 13.25 10.94 12.60
N ASP A 289 12.21 11.15 13.38
CA ASP A 289 11.51 12.43 13.40
C ASP A 289 12.43 13.57 13.86
N LYS A 290 12.15 14.78 13.38
CA LYS A 290 12.88 16.02 13.70
C LYS A 290 14.39 15.93 13.44
N THR A 291 14.78 15.11 12.46
CA THR A 291 16.16 15.05 11.99
C THR A 291 16.41 16.25 11.08
N LEU A 292 17.36 17.11 11.44
CA LEU A 292 17.84 18.20 10.58
C LEU A 292 18.66 17.62 9.43
N LEU A 293 18.18 17.82 8.21
CA LEU A 293 18.78 17.32 6.97
C LEU A 293 19.61 18.39 6.29
N ALA A 294 19.08 19.60 6.23
CA ALA A 294 19.76 20.72 5.61
C ALA A 294 19.29 22.08 6.15
N GLU A 295 20.12 23.10 5.96
CA GLU A 295 19.74 24.50 6.05
C GLU A 295 19.87 25.14 4.66
N VAL A 296 18.76 25.65 4.12
CA VAL A 296 18.70 26.32 2.81
C VAL A 296 18.74 27.84 3.03
N PRO A 297 19.62 28.59 2.37
CA PRO A 297 19.67 30.03 2.54
C PRO A 297 18.42 30.72 2.02
N VAL A 298 18.07 31.84 2.67
CA VAL A 298 16.88 32.63 2.38
C VAL A 298 17.28 34.06 2.06
N ILE A 299 16.77 34.59 0.95
CA ILE A 299 16.94 36.00 0.58
C ILE A 299 15.65 36.79 0.71
N LYS A 300 15.80 38.11 0.86
CA LYS A 300 14.72 39.09 1.06
C LYS A 300 13.88 38.88 2.31
N SER A 301 14.32 38.04 3.26
CA SER A 301 13.69 37.83 4.56
C SER A 301 14.63 38.25 5.69
N THR A 302 14.07 38.41 6.90
CA THR A 302 14.85 38.43 8.15
C THR A 302 15.34 37.03 8.53
N LEU A 303 14.64 35.98 8.07
CA LEU A 303 15.11 34.61 8.14
C LEU A 303 16.29 34.45 7.19
N LYS A 304 17.44 34.00 7.71
CA LYS A 304 18.66 33.80 6.90
C LYS A 304 18.77 32.40 6.32
N MET A 305 18.31 31.40 7.08
CA MET A 305 18.35 29.99 6.71
C MET A 305 17.01 29.35 7.06
N PHE A 306 16.47 28.57 6.14
CA PHE A 306 15.30 27.72 6.35
C PHE A 306 15.76 26.31 6.68
N LYS A 307 15.22 25.72 7.75
CA LYS A 307 15.58 24.38 8.19
C LYS A 307 14.73 23.34 7.46
N VAL A 308 15.39 22.33 6.93
CA VAL A 308 14.74 21.17 6.31
C VAL A 308 14.87 20.01 7.28
N GLU A 309 13.75 19.69 7.95
CA GLU A 309 13.68 18.68 9.00
C GLU A 309 12.60 17.64 8.66
N THR A 310 12.80 16.39 9.09
CA THR A 310 11.75 15.36 8.98
C THR A 310 10.63 15.62 9.98
N LYS A 311 9.37 15.49 9.55
CA LYS A 311 8.20 15.66 10.44
C LYS A 311 7.83 14.39 11.20
N ALA A 312 8.12 13.23 10.62
CA ALA A 312 7.82 11.91 11.17
C ALA A 312 8.94 10.92 10.82
N PRO A 313 9.08 9.81 11.58
CA PRO A 313 10.06 8.78 11.27
C PRO A 313 9.77 8.17 9.89
N GLN A 314 10.84 7.94 9.14
CA GLN A 314 10.77 7.36 7.81
C GLN A 314 11.19 5.90 7.90
N ILE A 315 10.22 5.00 7.70
CA ILE A 315 10.42 3.56 7.77
C ILE A 315 10.73 3.05 6.37
N ILE A 316 11.77 2.23 6.26
CA ILE A 316 12.12 1.50 5.04
C ILE A 316 12.07 0.01 5.31
N SER A 317 11.81 -0.78 4.27
CA SER A 317 12.03 -2.21 4.26
C SER A 317 13.38 -2.52 3.61
N THR A 318 14.16 -3.40 4.23
CA THR A 318 15.49 -3.82 3.78
C THR A 318 15.55 -5.33 3.62
N ALA A 319 16.32 -5.81 2.64
CA ALA A 319 16.57 -7.24 2.46
C ALA A 319 17.59 -7.78 3.48
N LEU A 320 17.36 -8.99 3.98
CA LEU A 320 18.27 -9.76 4.82
C LEU A 320 18.90 -10.91 4.03
N VAL A 321 19.06 -10.70 2.73
CA VAL A 321 19.70 -11.63 1.80
C VAL A 321 20.41 -10.78 0.75
N ASP A 322 21.48 -11.32 0.18
CA ASP A 322 22.15 -10.68 -0.96
C ASP A 322 21.16 -10.62 -2.15
N PRO A 323 20.95 -9.44 -2.77
CA PRO A 323 20.03 -9.28 -3.90
C PRO A 323 20.40 -10.13 -5.13
N ALA A 324 21.65 -10.58 -5.25
CA ALA A 324 22.08 -11.49 -6.31
C ALA A 324 21.54 -12.93 -6.12
N VAL A 325 21.11 -13.29 -4.91
CA VAL A 325 20.57 -14.62 -4.62
C VAL A 325 19.13 -14.70 -5.13
N GLN A 326 18.91 -15.59 -6.10
CA GLN A 326 17.57 -15.93 -6.56
C GLN A 326 16.93 -16.94 -5.60
N LEU A 327 15.76 -16.60 -5.06
CA LEU A 327 15.02 -17.39 -4.07
C LEU A 327 14.03 -18.34 -4.76
N ASP A 328 14.14 -19.63 -4.49
CA ASP A 328 13.20 -20.65 -4.96
C ASP A 328 12.12 -20.91 -3.89
N LEU A 329 10.88 -20.48 -4.16
CA LEU A 329 9.77 -20.63 -3.21
C LEU A 329 9.35 -22.11 -3.03
N ALA A 330 9.64 -22.98 -3.99
CA ALA A 330 9.35 -24.41 -3.88
C ALA A 330 10.20 -25.06 -2.78
N ASN A 331 11.37 -24.50 -2.51
CA ASN A 331 12.30 -24.97 -1.47
C ASN A 331 12.13 -24.27 -0.11
N PHE A 332 11.10 -23.42 0.06
CA PHE A 332 10.80 -22.81 1.35
C PHE A 332 10.19 -23.86 2.30
N ASP A 333 10.90 -24.17 3.38
CA ASP A 333 10.46 -25.04 4.47
C ASP A 333 9.58 -24.23 5.44
N PRO A 334 8.25 -24.47 5.49
CA PRO A 334 7.34 -23.70 6.34
C PRO A 334 7.48 -24.04 7.83
N LEU A 335 8.12 -25.15 8.21
CA LEU A 335 8.35 -25.49 9.61
C LEU A 335 9.59 -24.78 10.13
N ARG A 336 10.67 -24.79 9.33
CA ARG A 336 11.92 -24.10 9.69
C ARG A 336 11.92 -22.62 9.36
N GLN A 337 10.98 -22.18 8.53
CA GLN A 337 10.90 -20.80 8.02
C GLN A 337 12.21 -20.41 7.32
N ARG A 338 12.69 -21.27 6.41
CA ARG A 338 13.97 -21.10 5.69
C ARG A 338 13.90 -21.65 4.27
N ILE A 339 14.74 -21.11 3.39
CA ILE A 339 15.02 -21.71 2.07
C ILE A 339 16.18 -22.70 2.20
N ALA A 340 16.00 -23.87 1.62
CA ALA A 340 17.07 -24.81 1.33
C ALA A 340 17.53 -24.63 -0.12
N GLN A 341 18.80 -24.32 -0.36
CA GLN A 341 19.35 -24.07 -1.69
C GLN A 341 20.35 -25.16 -2.06
N ASP A 342 20.23 -25.71 -3.27
CA ASP A 342 21.26 -26.58 -3.85
C ASP A 342 22.37 -25.70 -4.42
N LEU A 343 23.60 -25.95 -3.99
CA LEU A 343 24.80 -25.23 -4.45
C LEU A 343 25.29 -25.68 -5.83
N GLY A 344 24.55 -26.57 -6.51
CA GLY A 344 24.88 -27.10 -7.83
C GLY A 344 25.91 -28.23 -7.81
N ASN A 345 26.37 -28.61 -6.62
CA ASN A 345 27.26 -29.76 -6.37
C ASN A 345 26.53 -30.89 -5.59
N GLY A 346 25.21 -30.81 -5.45
CA GLY A 346 24.39 -31.74 -4.67
C GLY A 346 24.41 -31.49 -3.15
N GLN A 347 25.11 -30.45 -2.68
CA GLN A 347 25.02 -30.01 -1.29
C GLN A 347 23.88 -29.03 -1.12
N ILE A 348 23.02 -29.31 -0.13
CA ILE A 348 21.94 -28.43 0.28
C ILE A 348 22.44 -27.53 1.40
N GLN A 349 22.39 -26.22 1.19
CA GLN A 349 22.67 -25.21 2.21
C GLN A 349 21.36 -24.52 2.63
N VAL A 350 21.16 -24.39 3.94
CA VAL A 350 20.08 -23.55 4.48
C VAL A 350 20.52 -22.09 4.40
N LEU A 351 19.72 -21.26 3.75
CA LEU A 351 20.00 -19.83 3.59
C LEU A 351 19.59 -19.09 4.86
N GLU A 352 20.55 -18.67 5.67
CA GLU A 352 20.27 -17.88 6.88
C GLU A 352 20.12 -16.38 6.56
N PRO A 353 19.16 -15.67 7.18
CA PRO A 353 19.05 -14.22 7.05
C PRO A 353 20.28 -13.48 7.59
N LEU A 354 20.70 -12.46 6.84
CA LEU A 354 21.73 -11.52 7.27
C LEU A 354 21.33 -10.84 8.57
N GLN A 355 22.29 -10.72 9.50
CA GLN A 355 22.06 -10.03 10.78
C GLN A 355 22.15 -8.50 10.63
N GLN A 356 22.94 -8.04 9.66
CA GLN A 356 23.20 -6.63 9.38
C GLN A 356 22.86 -6.29 7.94
N THR A 357 22.47 -5.05 7.73
CA THR A 357 22.15 -4.46 6.44
C THR A 357 23.18 -3.35 6.18
N ASN A 358 23.68 -3.27 4.94
CA ASN A 358 24.56 -2.19 4.51
C ASN A 358 23.71 -1.12 3.83
N THR A 359 23.01 -0.32 4.64
CA THR A 359 22.14 0.75 4.16
C THR A 359 22.88 2.10 4.20
N ASN A 360 22.75 2.90 3.16
CA ASN A 360 23.26 4.27 3.08
C ASN A 360 22.17 5.22 2.58
N LEU A 361 22.18 6.46 3.07
CA LEU A 361 21.21 7.48 2.68
C LEU A 361 21.92 8.65 2.00
N GLU A 362 21.32 9.16 0.93
CA GLU A 362 21.77 10.35 0.23
C GLU A 362 20.65 11.40 0.24
N VAL A 363 20.97 12.62 0.66
CA VAL A 363 20.03 13.75 0.66
C VAL A 363 20.28 14.61 -0.57
N LYS A 364 19.30 14.66 -1.47
CA LYS A 364 19.31 15.51 -2.66
C LYS A 364 18.41 16.71 -2.43
N MET A 365 19.01 17.89 -2.32
CA MET A 365 18.27 19.14 -2.20
C MET A 365 17.65 19.54 -3.54
N ASN A 366 16.37 19.89 -3.54
CA ASN A 366 15.69 20.34 -4.76
C ASN A 366 15.85 21.85 -4.97
N GLU A 367 16.08 22.59 -3.87
CA GLU A 367 16.26 24.04 -3.89
C GLU A 367 17.64 24.44 -3.39
N LYS A 368 18.27 25.39 -4.09
CA LYS A 368 19.56 25.97 -3.67
C LYS A 368 19.41 27.21 -2.78
N LEU A 369 18.27 27.88 -2.88
CA LEU A 369 17.97 29.13 -2.21
C LEU A 369 16.46 29.33 -2.18
N LEU A 370 15.93 29.92 -1.11
CA LEU A 370 14.55 30.37 -1.01
C LEU A 370 14.45 31.89 -1.06
N THR A 371 13.41 32.43 -1.68
CA THR A 371 13.20 33.87 -1.86
C THR A 371 11.88 34.31 -1.27
N ALA A 372 11.92 35.28 -0.35
CA ALA A 372 10.71 35.85 0.24
C ALA A 372 10.03 36.90 -0.68
N PRO A 373 8.70 37.12 -0.53
CA PRO A 373 7.78 36.34 0.30
C PRO A 373 7.48 34.97 -0.33
N LEU A 374 7.34 33.94 0.50
CA LEU A 374 7.05 32.57 0.07
C LEU A 374 6.02 31.96 1.03
N SER A 375 4.96 31.39 0.49
CA SER A 375 3.89 30.73 1.25
C SER A 375 3.28 29.62 0.41
N GLN A 376 3.94 28.47 0.37
CA GLN A 376 3.46 27.31 -0.40
C GLN A 376 4.07 26.01 0.13
N VAL A 377 3.39 24.89 -0.13
CA VAL A 377 3.95 23.55 0.09
C VAL A 377 5.01 23.29 -0.97
N MET A 378 6.23 22.93 -0.54
CA MET A 378 7.36 22.64 -1.41
C MET A 378 8.01 21.31 -1.07
N LYS A 379 8.44 20.60 -2.11
CA LYS A 379 9.34 19.46 -2.01
C LYS A 379 10.78 19.96 -1.85
N LEU A 380 11.27 20.06 -0.62
CA LEU A 380 12.55 20.69 -0.29
C LEU A 380 13.76 19.78 -0.55
N ALA A 381 13.60 18.49 -0.26
CA ALA A 381 14.64 17.50 -0.47
C ALA A 381 14.02 16.15 -0.89
N THR A 382 14.85 15.32 -1.50
CA THR A 382 14.59 13.91 -1.78
C THR A 382 15.64 13.09 -1.04
N ILE A 383 15.22 12.11 -0.24
CA ILE A 383 16.13 11.17 0.40
C ILE A 383 16.12 9.87 -0.39
N GLU A 384 17.28 9.50 -0.90
CA GLU A 384 17.49 8.23 -1.59
C GLU A 384 18.16 7.23 -0.64
N VAL A 385 17.60 6.02 -0.60
CA VAL A 385 18.04 4.96 0.31
C VAL A 385 18.62 3.83 -0.51
N TYR A 386 19.89 3.55 -0.27
CA TYR A 386 20.66 2.53 -0.95
C TYR A 386 20.93 1.36 -0.01
N GLN A 387 20.80 0.14 -0.52
CA GLN A 387 21.30 -1.06 0.13
C GLN A 387 22.21 -1.80 -0.84
N ASN A 388 23.45 -2.11 -0.43
CA ASN A 388 24.44 -2.76 -1.30
C ASN A 388 24.62 -2.02 -2.65
N ASN A 389 24.68 -0.68 -2.62
CA ASN A 389 24.77 0.22 -3.77
C ASN A 389 23.57 0.18 -4.74
N GLN A 390 22.48 -0.49 -4.39
CA GLN A 390 21.23 -0.49 -5.14
C GLN A 390 20.22 0.45 -4.48
N LEU A 391 19.58 1.33 -5.27
CA LEU A 391 18.51 2.18 -4.77
C LEU A 391 17.29 1.33 -4.42
N ILE A 392 16.93 1.27 -3.15
CA ILE A 392 15.81 0.45 -2.64
C ILE A 392 14.58 1.27 -2.28
N ASN A 393 14.75 2.55 -1.94
CA ASN A 393 13.65 3.47 -1.67
C ASN A 393 14.05 4.92 -1.97
N SER A 394 13.06 5.77 -2.20
CA SER A 394 13.23 7.22 -2.28
C SER A 394 11.96 7.89 -1.77
N PHE A 395 12.10 8.91 -0.93
CA PHE A 395 10.97 9.65 -0.40
C PHE A 395 11.29 11.14 -0.25
N ASP A 396 10.22 11.92 -0.30
CA ASP A 396 10.28 13.36 -0.39
C ASP A 396 10.09 14.02 0.96
N ILE A 397 10.84 15.09 1.20
CA ILE A 397 10.69 15.95 2.36
C ILE A 397 9.93 17.20 1.93
N GLU A 398 8.65 17.21 2.23
CA GLU A 398 7.74 18.30 1.92
C GLU A 398 7.46 19.15 3.17
N ASP A 399 7.47 20.47 2.99
CA ASP A 399 7.10 21.41 4.05
C ASP A 399 6.22 22.56 3.52
N ASP A 400 5.36 23.09 4.38
CA ASP A 400 4.63 24.33 4.12
C ASP A 400 5.56 25.50 4.45
N VAL A 401 6.21 26.01 3.42
CA VAL A 401 7.25 27.03 3.56
C VAL A 401 6.60 28.39 3.67
N GLN A 402 6.67 28.98 4.87
CA GLN A 402 6.19 30.33 5.15
C GLN A 402 7.37 31.24 5.50
N ILE A 403 7.68 32.17 4.59
CA ILE A 403 8.79 33.11 4.71
C ILE A 403 8.28 34.52 4.38
N GLU A 404 8.31 35.40 5.37
CA GLU A 404 7.92 36.80 5.20
C GLU A 404 9.04 37.63 4.56
N GLU A 405 8.63 38.62 3.76
CA GLU A 405 9.57 39.60 3.20
C GLU A 405 10.01 40.59 4.29
N ALA A 406 11.30 40.91 4.33
CA ALA A 406 11.84 41.90 5.27
C ALA A 406 11.20 43.28 5.05
N GLY A 407 10.96 44.02 6.15
CA GLY A 407 10.44 45.38 6.09
C GLY A 407 11.37 46.35 5.36
N ILE A 408 10.85 47.50 4.91
CA ILE A 408 11.61 48.51 4.14
C ILE A 408 12.86 48.98 4.91
N PHE A 409 12.73 49.24 6.21
CA PHE A 409 13.85 49.65 7.06
C PHE A 409 14.89 48.53 7.25
N GLN A 410 14.46 47.28 7.39
CA GLN A 410 15.36 46.13 7.50
C GLN A 410 16.15 45.91 6.20
N ARG A 411 15.48 46.06 5.04
CA ARG A 411 16.14 46.03 3.72
C ARG A 411 17.17 47.14 3.57
N PHE A 412 16.88 48.35 4.03
CA PHE A 412 17.82 49.47 4.03
C PHE A 412 19.08 49.19 4.87
N PHE A 413 18.91 48.67 6.09
CA PHE A 413 20.04 48.29 6.94
C PHE A 413 20.84 47.11 6.37
N HIS A 414 20.19 46.12 5.76
CA HIS A 414 20.88 45.03 5.08
C HIS A 414 21.70 45.52 3.88
N TRP A 415 21.12 46.37 3.05
CA TRP A 415 21.83 47.01 1.94
C TRP A 415 23.03 47.83 2.44
N LEU A 416 22.84 48.65 3.47
CA LEU A 416 23.92 49.43 4.09
C LEU A 416 25.04 48.53 4.61
N SER A 417 24.71 47.42 5.29
CA SER A 417 25.70 46.46 5.79
C SER A 417 26.45 45.72 4.68
N SER A 418 25.80 45.46 3.55
CA SER A 418 26.42 44.78 2.40
C SER A 418 27.49 45.65 1.71
N LEU A 419 27.36 46.97 1.77
CA LEU A 419 28.36 47.92 1.27
C LEU A 419 29.68 47.90 2.06
N PHE A 420 29.69 47.37 3.28
CA PHE A 420 30.86 47.29 4.15
C PHE A 420 31.45 45.87 4.31
N GLY A 421 31.09 44.92 3.41
CA GLY A 421 31.85 43.68 3.23
C GLY A 421 31.18 42.37 3.61
N GLY A 422 29.85 42.30 3.72
CA GLY A 422 29.13 41.04 3.96
C GLY A 422 28.30 40.58 2.78
N SER A 423 28.86 39.79 1.85
CA SER A 423 28.03 39.02 0.90
C SER A 423 27.32 37.90 1.67
N VAL A 424 25.99 37.80 1.56
CA VAL A 424 25.23 36.64 2.03
C VAL A 424 25.46 35.50 1.05
N ASN A 425 26.67 34.95 1.02
CA ASN A 425 26.96 33.68 0.36
C ASN A 425 26.57 32.57 1.34
N GLY A 426 25.27 32.34 1.50
CA GLY A 426 24.81 31.13 2.15
C GLY A 426 24.95 30.00 1.14
N GLU A 427 25.90 29.10 1.35
CA GLU A 427 25.82 27.77 0.74
C GLU A 427 24.83 26.92 1.55
N ILE A 428 24.18 25.97 0.89
CA ILE A 428 23.38 24.98 1.60
C ILE A 428 24.30 24.22 2.56
N LYS A 429 23.85 24.09 3.81
CA LYS A 429 24.52 23.19 4.75
C LYS A 429 23.72 21.91 4.82
N THR A 430 24.32 20.79 4.44
CA THR A 430 23.73 19.45 4.62
C THR A 430 24.31 18.80 5.86
N TYR A 431 23.50 18.00 6.54
CA TYR A 431 23.87 17.29 7.75
C TYR A 431 23.85 15.78 7.48
N PRO A 432 24.82 15.02 7.99
CA PRO A 432 24.83 13.58 7.84
C PRO A 432 23.65 12.97 8.60
N ILE A 433 22.94 12.06 7.94
CA ILE A 433 21.95 11.21 8.59
C ILE A 433 22.74 10.06 9.25
N GLY A 434 22.56 9.84 10.55
CA GLY A 434 23.32 8.84 11.31
C GLY A 434 23.19 7.41 10.73
N LYS A 435 24.22 6.59 10.97
CA LYS A 435 24.20 5.14 10.71
C LYS A 435 23.36 4.38 11.72
#